data_AF-A0AAV9L9Y1-F1
#
_entry.id   AF-A0AAV9L9Y1-F1
#
_cell.length_a   1.000
_cell.length_b   1.000
_cell.length_c   1.000
_cell.angle_alpha   90.00
_cell.angle_beta   90.00
_cell.angle_gamma   90.00
#
_symmetry.space_group_name_H-M   'P 1'
#
loop_
_entity.id
_entity.type
_entity.pdbx_description
1 polymer ?
#
loop_
_entity_poly.entity_id
_entity_poly.type
_entity_poly.pdbx_seq_one_letter_code
_entity_poly.pdbx_strand_id
1 'polypeptide(L)'
;MHIAVPWFIVDNIFIPVNVKERLCWILIIVSFNECCIMVYDSLRDAIHDSHVLNEIKKYAQLIPMYLSMSGFYEKKGLDVLSQPKYRLHTNFDSFEIVYVNDIPHQPQGSLDCGDYISAYAEFLSDGNGIPAGPFDPDLMRSRYAALLWNYDMLKMQAEAISDSEAPDKPMRCHVNVDSSERITII
;
A
#
# COMPACT_ATOMS: atom_id res chain seq x y z
N MET A 1 11.26 22.08 -7.24
CA MET A 1 11.50 21.03 -8.25
C MET A 1 11.28 19.70 -7.55
N HIS A 2 10.07 19.15 -7.62
CA HIS A 2 9.78 17.84 -7.03
C HIS A 2 10.36 16.77 -7.97
N ILE A 3 11.44 16.12 -7.53
CA ILE A 3 12.06 15.04 -8.29
C ILE A 3 11.10 13.85 -8.26
N ALA A 4 10.53 13.49 -9.40
CA ALA A 4 9.77 12.26 -9.53
C ALA A 4 10.70 11.08 -9.24
N VAL A 5 10.49 10.41 -8.12
CA VAL A 5 11.25 9.22 -7.76
C VAL A 5 10.82 8.08 -8.69
N PRO A 6 11.75 7.42 -9.41
CA PRO A 6 11.40 6.29 -10.27
C PRO A 6 10.78 5.17 -9.43
N TRP A 7 9.57 4.75 -9.78
CA TRP A 7 8.82 3.79 -8.96
C TRP A 7 9.53 2.45 -8.73
N PHE A 8 10.47 2.06 -9.60
CA PHE A 8 11.27 0.83 -9.44
C PHE A 8 12.34 0.89 -8.35
N ILE A 9 12.61 2.05 -7.76
CA ILE A 9 13.52 2.17 -6.60
C ILE A 9 12.80 2.07 -5.26
N VAL A 10 11.46 2.04 -5.27
CA VAL A 10 10.65 1.93 -4.05
C VAL A 10 10.78 0.51 -3.49
N ASP A 11 10.90 0.38 -2.18
CA ASP A 11 10.96 -0.91 -1.49
C ASP A 11 9.58 -1.41 -1.07
N ASN A 12 8.74 -0.51 -0.55
CA ASN A 12 7.43 -0.83 -0.01
C ASN A 12 6.36 0.15 -0.53
N ILE A 13 5.14 -0.35 -0.77
CA ILE A 13 3.96 0.49 -1.04
C ILE A 13 2.89 0.21 -0.01
N PHE A 14 2.34 1.28 0.57
CA PHE A 14 1.20 1.26 1.47
C PHE A 14 -0.10 1.43 0.66
N ILE A 15 -1.03 0.47 0.78
CA ILE A 15 -2.33 0.52 0.10
C ILE A 15 -3.44 0.33 1.14
N PRO A 16 -4.23 1.37 1.46
CA PRO A 16 -5.43 1.19 2.26
C PRO A 16 -6.48 0.43 1.43
N VAL A 17 -7.01 -0.66 1.98
CA VAL A 17 -8.02 -1.50 1.31
C VAL A 17 -9.30 -1.51 2.14
N ASN A 18 -10.42 -1.20 1.50
CA ASN A 18 -11.73 -1.29 2.13
C ASN A 18 -12.32 -2.70 1.93
N VAL A 19 -12.55 -3.40 3.05
CA VAL A 19 -13.22 -4.71 3.06
C VAL A 19 -14.73 -4.46 3.15
N LYS A 20 -15.39 -4.44 1.99
CA LYS A 20 -16.80 -4.00 1.85
C LYS A 20 -17.77 -4.79 2.73
N GLU A 21 -17.60 -6.10 2.83
CA GLU A 21 -18.45 -7.00 3.62
C GLU A 21 -18.34 -6.76 5.12
N ARG A 22 -17.32 -6.00 5.55
CA ARG A 22 -17.03 -5.68 6.94
C ARG A 22 -17.07 -4.19 7.25
N LEU A 23 -17.20 -3.34 6.22
CA LEU A 23 -17.16 -1.88 6.33
C LEU A 23 -15.91 -1.39 7.09
N CYS A 24 -14.80 -2.13 6.95
CA CYS A 24 -13.55 -1.87 7.64
C CYS A 24 -12.45 -1.51 6.63
N TRP A 25 -11.53 -0.64 7.05
CA TRP A 25 -10.30 -0.36 6.33
C TRP A 25 -9.14 -1.15 6.95
N ILE A 26 -8.38 -1.81 6.09
CA ILE A 26 -7.11 -2.47 6.45
C ILE A 26 -5.97 -1.80 5.68
N LEU A 27 -4.74 -2.00 6.14
CA LEU A 27 -3.55 -1.57 5.41
C LEU A 27 -2.80 -2.79 4.89
N ILE A 28 -2.58 -2.82 3.57
CA ILE A 28 -1.61 -3.76 3.01
C ILE A 28 -0.31 -3.05 2.66
N ILE A 29 0.80 -3.72 2.93
CA ILE A 29 2.14 -3.28 2.59
C ILE A 29 2.72 -4.27 1.58
N VAL A 30 2.89 -3.81 0.36
CA VAL A 30 3.51 -4.59 -0.71
C VAL A 30 5.01 -4.42 -0.59
N SER A 31 5.71 -5.46 -0.13
CA SER A 31 7.17 -5.47 -0.10
C SER A 31 7.70 -6.07 -1.38
N PHE A 32 8.36 -5.23 -2.19
CA PHE A 32 8.94 -5.68 -3.45
C PHE A 32 10.19 -6.52 -3.23
N ASN A 33 10.96 -6.24 -2.18
CA ASN A 33 12.19 -6.97 -1.89
C ASN A 33 11.89 -8.36 -1.34
N GLU A 34 10.84 -8.47 -0.52
CA GLU A 34 10.42 -9.73 0.11
C GLU A 34 9.40 -10.51 -0.71
N CYS A 35 8.86 -9.94 -1.80
CA CYS A 35 7.81 -10.53 -2.64
C CYS A 35 6.57 -10.98 -1.86
N CYS A 36 6.15 -10.17 -0.89
CA CYS A 36 5.02 -10.49 -0.03
C CYS A 36 4.10 -9.28 0.19
N ILE A 37 2.89 -9.56 0.62
CA ILE A 37 1.92 -8.59 1.11
C ILE A 37 1.81 -8.76 2.61
N MET A 38 2.26 -7.77 3.36
CA MET A 38 1.98 -7.70 4.79
C MET A 38 0.60 -7.07 5.01
N VAL A 39 -0.21 -7.65 5.87
CA VAL A 39 -1.57 -7.18 6.17
C VAL A 39 -1.62 -6.72 7.61
N TYR A 40 -1.95 -5.44 7.80
CA TYR A 40 -2.34 -4.90 9.08
C TYR A 40 -3.85 -4.71 9.12
N ASP A 41 -4.46 -5.33 10.11
CA ASP A 41 -5.88 -5.29 10.37
C ASP A 41 -6.11 -5.07 11.86
N SER A 42 -6.70 -3.93 12.20
CA SER A 42 -7.00 -3.55 13.58
C SER A 42 -8.14 -4.37 14.16
N LEU A 43 -8.98 -4.99 13.32
CA LEU A 43 -10.05 -5.90 13.72
C LEU A 43 -9.60 -7.33 13.46
N ARG A 44 -9.49 -8.16 14.49
CA ARG A 44 -9.13 -9.57 14.33
C ARG A 44 -10.20 -10.46 14.91
N ASP A 45 -10.96 -11.11 14.03
CA ASP A 45 -11.85 -12.21 14.37
C ASP A 45 -11.89 -13.22 13.21
N ALA A 46 -12.16 -14.49 13.50
CA ALA A 46 -12.03 -15.56 12.51
C ALA A 46 -12.93 -15.37 11.27
N ILE A 47 -14.11 -14.77 11.42
CA ILE A 47 -15.02 -14.57 10.30
C ILE A 47 -14.53 -13.37 9.48
N HIS A 48 -14.14 -12.28 10.12
CA HIS A 48 -13.53 -11.10 9.50
C HIS A 48 -12.24 -11.43 8.74
N ASP A 49 -11.33 -12.19 9.35
CA ASP A 49 -10.07 -12.61 8.74
C ASP A 49 -10.32 -13.36 7.41
N SER A 50 -11.41 -14.12 7.31
CA SER A 50 -11.78 -14.81 6.06
C SER A 50 -12.20 -13.86 4.93
N HIS A 51 -12.93 -12.78 5.25
CA HIS A 51 -13.31 -11.76 4.27
C HIS A 51 -12.10 -10.95 3.82
N VAL A 52 -11.25 -10.56 4.77
CA VAL A 52 -9.98 -9.89 4.51
C VAL A 52 -9.12 -10.74 3.57
N LEU A 53 -8.94 -12.03 3.87
CA LEU A 53 -8.15 -12.92 3.04
C LEU A 53 -8.70 -13.03 1.61
N ASN A 54 -10.02 -13.12 1.44
CA ASN A 54 -10.65 -13.18 0.12
C ASN A 54 -10.43 -11.88 -0.69
N GLU A 55 -10.39 -10.74 -0.02
CA GLU A 55 -10.09 -9.46 -0.67
C GLU A 55 -8.61 -9.37 -1.04
N ILE A 56 -7.69 -9.71 -0.11
CA ILE A 56 -6.24 -9.58 -0.32
C ILE A 56 -5.67 -10.61 -1.30
N LYS A 57 -6.27 -11.80 -1.42
CA LYS A 57 -5.88 -12.79 -2.43
C LYS A 57 -5.87 -12.23 -3.86
N LYS A 58 -6.79 -11.31 -4.18
CA LYS A 58 -6.86 -10.66 -5.49
C LYS A 58 -5.61 -9.82 -5.76
N TYR A 59 -5.17 -9.06 -4.75
CA TYR A 59 -3.94 -8.25 -4.81
C TYR A 59 -2.70 -9.13 -4.88
N ALA A 60 -2.66 -10.19 -4.07
CA ALA A 60 -1.56 -11.16 -4.06
C ALA A 60 -1.33 -11.81 -5.43
N GLN A 61 -2.38 -12.00 -6.22
CA GLN A 61 -2.30 -12.51 -7.59
C GLN A 61 -1.97 -11.43 -8.62
N LEU A 62 -2.63 -10.27 -8.53
CA LEU A 62 -2.57 -9.24 -9.59
C LEU A 62 -1.23 -8.48 -9.58
N ILE A 63 -0.69 -8.18 -8.40
CA ILE A 63 0.54 -7.40 -8.24
C ILE A 63 1.74 -8.08 -8.91
N PRO A 64 2.10 -9.35 -8.63
CA PRO A 64 3.25 -9.98 -9.28
C PRO A 64 3.13 -10.02 -10.80
N MET A 65 1.92 -10.27 -11.32
CA MET A 65 1.65 -10.26 -12.76
C MET A 65 1.94 -8.88 -13.37
N TYR A 66 1.45 -7.80 -12.75
CA TYR A 66 1.71 -6.44 -13.20
C TYR A 66 3.20 -6.05 -13.13
N LEU A 67 3.90 -6.45 -12.06
CA LEU A 67 5.33 -6.18 -11.90
C LEU A 67 6.15 -6.87 -12.99
N SER A 68 5.81 -8.12 -13.33
CA SER A 68 6.45 -8.84 -14.43
C SER A 68 6.20 -8.15 -15.78
N MET A 69 4.93 -7.87 -16.11
CA MET A 69 4.56 -7.25 -17.40
C MET A 69 5.13 -5.84 -17.60
N SER A 70 5.36 -5.09 -16.52
CA SER A 70 5.90 -3.72 -16.59
C SER A 70 7.43 -3.66 -16.69
N GLY A 71 8.11 -4.82 -16.67
CA GLY A 71 9.57 -4.92 -16.62
C GLY A 71 10.15 -4.35 -15.32
N PHE A 72 9.41 -4.44 -14.21
CA PHE A 72 9.83 -3.87 -12.92
C PHE A 72 11.15 -4.44 -12.44
N TYR A 73 11.26 -5.77 -12.42
CA TYR A 73 12.40 -6.45 -11.82
C TYR A 73 13.70 -6.19 -12.59
N GLU A 74 13.62 -6.11 -13.92
CA GLU A 74 14.73 -5.74 -14.80
C GLU A 74 15.22 -4.32 -14.49
N LYS A 75 14.28 -3.36 -14.35
CA LYS A 75 14.59 -1.97 -14.00
C LYS A 75 15.13 -1.82 -12.58
N LYS A 76 14.64 -2.63 -11.64
CA LYS A 76 15.12 -2.66 -10.25
C LYS A 76 16.53 -3.26 -10.14
N GLY A 77 17.05 -3.88 -11.20
CA GLY A 77 18.37 -4.52 -11.21
C GLY A 77 18.41 -5.82 -10.40
N LEU A 78 17.24 -6.40 -10.12
CA LEU A 78 17.14 -7.68 -9.44
C LEU A 78 17.35 -8.78 -10.47
N ASP A 79 18.40 -9.58 -10.29
CA ASP A 79 18.51 -10.84 -11.01
C ASP A 79 17.49 -11.83 -10.41
N VAL A 80 16.26 -11.76 -10.93
CA VAL A 80 15.13 -12.65 -10.63
C VAL A 80 15.57 -14.12 -10.71
N LEU A 81 16.50 -14.43 -11.62
CA LEU A 81 17.03 -15.77 -11.81
C LEU A 81 18.14 -16.13 -10.83
N SER A 82 18.59 -15.25 -9.94
CA SER A 82 19.57 -15.56 -8.88
C SER A 82 18.94 -15.77 -7.51
N GLN A 83 17.81 -15.10 -7.23
CA GLN A 83 17.20 -15.10 -5.91
C GLN A 83 16.14 -16.20 -5.78
N PRO A 84 16.26 -17.14 -4.82
CA PRO A 84 15.30 -18.24 -4.65
C PRO A 84 13.84 -17.78 -4.52
N LYS A 85 13.62 -16.65 -3.83
CA LYS A 85 12.28 -16.05 -3.67
C LYS A 85 11.66 -15.62 -5.00
N TYR A 86 12.48 -15.26 -5.99
CA TYR A 86 12.02 -14.82 -7.31
C TYR A 86 12.05 -15.95 -8.34
N ARG A 87 12.90 -16.97 -8.13
CA ARG A 87 12.97 -18.21 -8.95
C ARG A 87 11.75 -19.11 -8.81
N LEU A 88 11.13 -19.12 -7.63
CA LEU A 88 9.94 -19.93 -7.35
C LEU A 88 8.65 -19.29 -7.85
N HIS A 89 8.71 -18.00 -8.22
CA HIS A 89 7.57 -17.30 -8.80
C HIS A 89 7.70 -17.30 -10.32
N THR A 90 7.06 -18.26 -10.97
CA THR A 90 6.57 -18.03 -12.33
C THR A 90 5.76 -16.73 -12.35
N ASN A 91 5.60 -16.09 -13.51
CA ASN A 91 4.85 -14.83 -13.66
C ASN A 91 3.39 -14.83 -13.11
N PHE A 92 2.93 -15.97 -12.59
CA PHE A 92 1.59 -16.27 -12.10
C PHE A 92 1.54 -16.63 -10.61
N ASP A 93 2.68 -16.79 -9.96
CA ASP A 93 2.67 -17.16 -8.54
C ASP A 93 2.30 -15.95 -7.68
N SER A 94 1.36 -16.20 -6.76
CA SER A 94 0.86 -15.17 -5.88
C SER A 94 1.92 -14.79 -4.84
N PHE A 95 1.96 -13.51 -4.48
CA PHE A 95 2.71 -13.07 -3.32
C PHE A 95 2.22 -13.78 -2.05
N GLU A 96 3.14 -14.08 -1.15
CA GLU A 96 2.80 -14.58 0.18
C GLU A 96 2.02 -13.49 0.94
N ILE A 97 0.98 -13.90 1.68
CA ILE A 97 0.19 -13.00 2.53
C ILE A 97 0.63 -13.23 3.97
N VAL A 98 1.19 -12.18 4.59
CA VAL A 98 1.74 -12.22 5.95
C VAL A 98 0.92 -11.29 6.85
N TYR A 99 0.27 -11.83 7.88
CA TYR A 99 -0.42 -11.00 8.86
C TYR A 99 0.57 -10.45 9.88
N VAL A 100 0.53 -9.14 10.10
CA VAL A 100 1.36 -8.52 11.14
C VAL A 100 0.68 -8.70 12.49
N ASN A 101 1.45 -9.16 13.47
CA ASN A 101 0.99 -9.38 14.85
C ASN A 101 1.66 -8.36 15.79
N ASP A 102 1.25 -8.35 17.05
CA ASP A 102 1.83 -7.53 18.12
C ASP A 102 1.70 -6.00 17.91
N ILE A 103 0.62 -5.56 17.26
CA ILE A 103 0.26 -4.16 17.01
C ILE A 103 -1.06 -3.84 17.74
N PRO A 104 -1.35 -2.57 18.10
CA PRO A 104 -2.64 -2.20 18.65
C PRO A 104 -3.81 -2.69 17.79
N HIS A 105 -4.78 -3.35 18.46
CA HIS A 105 -6.05 -3.77 17.89
C HIS A 105 -7.17 -2.89 18.43
N GLN A 106 -8.17 -2.62 17.60
CA GLN A 106 -9.31 -1.82 18.02
C GLN A 106 -10.32 -2.66 18.82
N PRO A 107 -11.04 -2.05 19.77
CA PRO A 107 -12.13 -2.73 20.47
C PRO A 107 -13.23 -3.21 19.53
N GLN A 108 -13.87 -4.33 19.87
CA GLN A 108 -15.02 -4.83 19.10
C GLN A 108 -16.13 -3.77 19.04
N GLY A 109 -16.65 -3.51 17.84
CA GLY A 109 -17.68 -2.49 17.61
C GLY A 109 -17.17 -1.06 17.44
N SER A 110 -15.87 -0.81 17.58
CA SER A 110 -15.26 0.47 17.19
C SER A 110 -15.35 0.69 15.67
N LEU A 111 -15.49 1.95 15.27
CA LEU A 111 -15.48 2.40 13.87
C LEU A 111 -14.16 3.10 13.48
N ASP A 112 -13.12 2.95 14.32
CA ASP A 112 -11.89 3.73 14.23
C ASP A 112 -10.81 3.10 13.32
N CYS A 113 -11.15 2.08 12.52
CA CYS A 113 -10.18 1.35 11.69
C CYS A 113 -9.31 2.26 10.81
N GLY A 114 -9.90 3.36 10.30
CA GLY A 114 -9.18 4.40 9.55
C GLY A 114 -8.07 5.09 10.36
N ASP A 115 -8.31 5.35 11.65
CA ASP A 115 -7.33 5.98 12.54
C ASP A 115 -6.18 5.01 12.83
N TYR A 116 -6.49 3.73 13.08
CA TYR A 116 -5.48 2.68 13.30
C TYR A 116 -4.59 2.49 12.07
N ILE A 117 -5.16 2.35 10.88
CA ILE A 117 -4.35 2.16 9.67
C ILE A 117 -3.50 3.38 9.33
N SER A 118 -4.00 4.59 9.60
CA SER A 118 -3.26 5.84 9.34
C SER A 118 -2.06 5.97 10.26
N ALA A 119 -2.24 5.69 11.55
CA ALA A 119 -1.15 5.66 12.51
C ALA A 119 -0.13 4.56 12.21
N TYR A 120 -0.58 3.38 11.77
CA TYR A 120 0.34 2.33 11.39
C TYR A 120 1.14 2.69 10.12
N ALA A 121 0.52 3.36 9.15
CA ALA A 121 1.22 3.86 7.96
C ALA A 121 2.28 4.92 8.31
N GLU A 122 1.94 5.87 9.19
CA GLU A 122 2.86 6.89 9.68
C GLU A 122 4.03 6.25 10.45
N PHE A 123 3.74 5.31 11.36
CA PHE A 123 4.74 4.54 12.09
C PHE A 123 5.77 3.91 11.15
N LEU A 124 5.32 3.21 10.11
CA LEU A 124 6.22 2.59 9.12
C LEU A 124 6.97 3.61 8.26
N SER A 125 6.40 4.81 8.05
CA SER A 125 7.01 5.87 7.24
C SER A 125 8.13 6.60 7.97
N ASP A 126 7.95 6.85 9.27
CA ASP A 126 8.91 7.59 10.09
C ASP A 126 10.11 6.72 10.51
N GLY A 127 9.99 5.40 10.42
CA GLY A 127 11.00 4.44 10.91
C GLY A 127 11.18 4.46 12.44
N ASN A 128 10.48 5.34 13.15
CA ASN A 128 10.39 5.40 14.59
C ASN A 128 9.42 4.32 15.07
N GLY A 129 9.76 3.55 16.11
CA GLY A 129 8.94 2.52 16.76
C GLY A 129 7.45 2.90 16.98
N ILE A 130 6.54 1.92 17.04
CA ILE A 130 5.14 2.16 17.42
C ILE A 130 5.18 2.85 18.78
N PRO A 131 4.49 4.00 18.97
CA PRO A 131 4.53 4.70 20.24
C PRO A 131 4.23 3.76 21.42
N ALA A 132 5.12 3.72 22.40
CA ALA A 132 4.93 2.91 23.60
C ALA A 132 3.78 3.51 24.42
N GLY A 133 2.59 2.90 24.36
CA GLY A 133 1.41 3.36 25.08
C GLY A 133 0.11 2.82 24.47
N PRO A 134 -1.04 3.02 25.14
CA PRO A 134 -2.33 2.71 24.55
C PRO A 134 -2.57 3.57 23.31
N PHE A 135 -3.11 2.97 22.26
CA PHE A 135 -3.55 3.70 21.08
C PHE A 135 -4.84 4.48 21.41
N ASP A 136 -4.80 5.80 21.25
CA ASP A 136 -5.93 6.70 21.47
C ASP A 136 -6.43 7.24 20.12
N PRO A 137 -7.53 6.69 19.57
CA PRO A 137 -8.05 7.12 18.27
C PRO A 137 -8.57 8.56 18.28
N ASP A 138 -9.08 9.07 19.40
CA ASP A 138 -9.60 10.44 19.49
C ASP A 138 -8.46 11.47 19.45
N LEU A 139 -7.35 11.16 20.14
CA LEU A 139 -6.12 11.93 20.05
C LEU A 139 -5.56 11.91 18.61
N MET A 140 -5.52 10.74 17.97
CA MET A 140 -5.01 10.61 16.59
C MET A 140 -5.86 11.40 15.60
N ARG A 141 -7.19 11.30 15.70
CA ARG A 141 -8.12 12.06 14.86
C ARG A 141 -7.93 13.56 15.02
N SER A 142 -7.79 14.04 16.26
CA SER A 142 -7.55 15.46 16.54
C SER A 142 -6.21 15.93 15.96
N ARG A 143 -5.17 15.10 16.07
CA ARG A 143 -3.84 15.41 15.52
C ARG A 143 -3.86 15.45 13.99
N TYR A 144 -4.45 14.45 13.33
CA TYR A 144 -4.54 14.44 11.87
C TYR A 144 -5.39 15.59 11.35
N ALA A 145 -6.52 15.90 11.99
CA ALA A 145 -7.32 17.07 11.63
C ALA A 145 -6.52 18.38 11.74
N ALA A 146 -5.73 18.55 12.80
CA ALA A 146 -4.87 19.72 12.97
C ALA A 146 -3.73 19.77 11.92
N LEU A 147 -3.13 18.62 11.58
CA LEU A 147 -2.10 18.52 10.55
C LEU A 147 -2.64 18.87 9.16
N LEU A 148 -3.79 18.32 8.78
CA LEU A 148 -4.47 18.65 7.52
C LEU A 148 -4.81 20.15 7.45
N TRP A 149 -5.42 20.69 8.51
CA TRP A 149 -5.74 22.12 8.57
C TRP A 149 -4.50 23.00 8.44
N ASN A 150 -3.43 22.69 9.16
CA ASN A 150 -2.18 23.45 9.09
C ASN A 150 -1.57 23.40 7.69
N TYR A 151 -1.58 22.24 7.04
CA TYR A 151 -1.10 22.08 5.68
C TYR A 151 -1.92 22.90 4.67
N ASP A 152 -3.26 22.89 4.78
CA ASP A 152 -4.14 23.72 3.96
C ASP A 152 -3.87 25.22 4.15
N MET A 153 -3.65 25.66 5.39
CA MET A 153 -3.27 27.03 5.71
C MET A 153 -1.94 27.44 5.06
N LEU A 154 -0.93 26.57 5.13
CA LEU A 154 0.38 26.81 4.49
C LEU A 154 0.26 26.88 2.96
N LYS A 155 -0.56 26.02 2.35
CA LYS A 155 -0.85 26.08 0.90
C LYS A 155 -1.50 27.40 0.48
N MET A 156 -2.48 27.88 1.25
CA MET A 156 -3.12 29.17 0.98
C MET A 156 -2.12 30.34 1.08
N GLN A 157 -1.24 30.32 2.10
CA GLN A 157 -0.19 31.35 2.24
C GLN A 157 0.84 31.31 1.12
N ALA A 158 1.13 30.13 0.59
CA ALA A 158 2.05 29.94 -0.54
C ALA A 158 1.40 30.22 -1.91
N GLU A 159 0.12 30.62 -1.96
CA GLU A 159 -0.67 30.76 -3.19
C GLU A 159 -0.63 29.48 -4.05
N ALA A 160 -0.43 28.32 -3.42
CA ALA A 160 -0.31 27.04 -4.08
C ALA A 160 -1.71 26.50 -4.44
N ILE A 161 -1.84 25.98 -5.65
CA ILE A 161 -3.03 25.24 -6.10
C ILE A 161 -2.79 23.75 -5.90
N SER A 162 -3.86 22.93 -6.00
CA SER A 162 -3.79 21.48 -5.77
C SER A 162 -2.61 20.80 -6.49
N ASP A 163 -2.37 21.20 -7.74
CA ASP A 163 -1.34 20.59 -8.60
C ASP A 163 0.05 21.22 -8.44
N SER A 164 0.23 22.21 -7.56
CA SER A 164 1.53 22.88 -7.36
C SER A 164 2.62 21.93 -6.84
N GLU A 165 2.23 20.86 -6.15
CA GLU A 165 3.15 19.82 -5.63
C GLU A 165 3.17 18.56 -6.51
N ALA A 166 2.38 18.53 -7.58
CA ALA A 166 2.39 17.38 -8.48
C ALA A 166 3.79 17.26 -9.14
N PRO A 167 4.36 16.05 -9.20
CA PRO A 167 5.58 15.84 -9.97
C PRO A 167 5.31 16.17 -11.45
N ASP A 168 6.35 16.65 -12.14
CA ASP A 168 6.25 16.98 -13.56
C ASP A 168 5.70 15.79 -14.34
N LYS A 169 4.72 16.06 -15.21
CA LYS A 169 4.00 15.01 -15.94
C LYS A 169 5.00 14.26 -16.84
N PRO A 170 5.20 12.94 -16.66
CA PRO A 170 6.10 12.19 -17.51
C PRO A 170 5.57 12.20 -18.96
N MET A 171 6.48 12.39 -19.92
CA MET A 171 6.17 12.33 -21.34
C MET A 171 5.62 10.93 -21.66
N ARG A 172 4.34 10.83 -22.07
CA ARG A 172 3.73 9.56 -22.45
C ARG A 172 4.34 9.11 -23.79
N CYS A 173 5.22 8.11 -23.76
CA CYS A 173 5.57 7.38 -24.98
C CYS A 173 4.36 6.54 -25.39
N HIS A 174 3.72 6.89 -26.51
CA HIS A 174 2.73 6.03 -27.14
C HIS A 174 3.43 4.77 -27.64
N VAL A 175 3.29 3.66 -26.92
CA VAL A 175 3.63 2.35 -27.44
C VAL A 175 2.40 1.87 -28.22
N ASN A 176 2.56 1.68 -29.53
CA ASN A 176 1.55 1.00 -30.35
C ASN A 176 1.47 -0.45 -29.86
N VAL A 177 0.45 -0.77 -29.07
CA VAL A 177 0.16 -2.15 -28.67
C VAL A 177 -0.46 -2.86 -29.86
N ASP A 178 0.21 -3.89 -30.38
CA ASP A 178 -0.32 -4.75 -31.42
C ASP A 178 -1.59 -5.44 -30.92
N SER A 179 -2.66 -5.35 -31.70
CA SER A 179 -3.97 -5.92 -31.39
C SER A 179 -3.98 -7.46 -31.26
N SER A 180 -2.89 -8.13 -31.62
CA SER A 180 -2.72 -9.58 -31.49
C SER A 180 -2.51 -10.08 -30.04
N GLU A 181 -2.15 -9.20 -29.10
CA GLU A 181 -1.89 -9.55 -27.68
C GLU A 181 -3.12 -9.37 -26.75
N ARG A 182 -4.31 -9.14 -27.30
CA ARG A 182 -5.52 -8.99 -26.48
C ARG A 182 -5.93 -10.33 -25.87
N ILE A 183 -5.74 -10.48 -24.57
CA ILE A 183 -6.28 -11.58 -23.77
C ILE A 183 -7.79 -11.36 -23.58
N THR A 184 -8.60 -12.30 -24.06
CA THR A 184 -10.04 -12.35 -23.81
C THR A 184 -10.29 -13.04 -22.48
N ILE A 185 -10.86 -12.32 -21.50
CA ILE A 185 -11.35 -12.91 -20.26
C ILE A 185 -12.78 -13.41 -20.55
N ILE A 186 -12.99 -14.71 -20.37
CA ILE A 186 -14.27 -15.41 -20.58
C ILE A 186 -15.02 -15.49 -19.25
#